data_AF-A0A950J1J8-F1
#
_entry.id   AF-A0A950J1J8-F1
#
_cell.length_a   1.000
_cell.length_b   1.000
_cell.length_c   1.000
_cell.angle_alpha   90.00
_cell.angle_beta   90.00
_cell.angle_gamma   90.00
#
_symmetry.space_group_name_H-M   'P 1'
#
loop_
_entity.id
_entity.type
_entity.pdbx_description
1 polymer ?
#
loop_
_entity_poly.entity_id
_entity_poly.type
_entity_poly.pdbx_seq_one_letter_code
_entity_poly.pdbx_strand_id
1 'polypeptide(L)'
;MVYTFGAIVIFFIAIILFFVFLYYFPIGLWIRTLAAGVPLSIVSLIRMRLIGIPPSVIVNNLVRARKAGLPLTIDQMQSHFLAGGNVENVTLAMIAAQRAQIPLEWQRAAAIDLAGRNVLEALQTSVNPKVIETPTFQGV
;
A
#
# COMPACT_ATOMS: atom_id res chain seq x y z
N MET A 1 6.50 -7.07 -53.59
CA MET A 1 7.14 -6.09 -52.70
C MET A 1 6.12 -5.30 -51.86
N VAL A 2 5.04 -4.76 -52.43
CA VAL A 2 4.05 -3.94 -51.69
C VAL A 2 3.36 -4.68 -50.53
N TYR A 3 2.95 -5.94 -50.75
CA TYR A 3 2.32 -6.77 -49.70
C TYR A 3 3.25 -7.07 -48.52
N THR A 4 4.54 -7.27 -48.79
CA THR A 4 5.57 -7.51 -47.76
C THR A 4 5.77 -6.27 -46.90
N PHE A 5 5.77 -5.08 -47.51
CA PHE A 5 5.88 -3.81 -46.78
C PHE A 5 4.65 -3.53 -45.92
N GLY A 6 3.44 -3.78 -46.43
CA GLY A 6 2.19 -3.66 -45.67
C GLY A 6 2.12 -4.61 -44.46
N ALA A 7 2.56 -5.86 -44.61
CA ALA A 7 2.61 -6.83 -43.52
C ALA A 7 3.58 -6.41 -42.39
N ILE A 8 4.73 -5.83 -42.74
CA ILE A 8 5.71 -5.32 -41.77
C ILE A 8 5.14 -4.16 -40.94
N VAL A 9 4.42 -3.23 -41.58
CA VAL A 9 3.78 -2.10 -40.89
C VAL A 9 2.68 -2.57 -39.93
N ILE A 10 1.84 -3.51 -40.36
CA ILE A 10 0.79 -4.09 -39.50
C ILE A 10 1.41 -4.84 -38.31
N PHE A 11 2.49 -5.59 -38.53
CA PHE A 11 3.20 -6.30 -37.47
C PHE A 11 3.78 -5.33 -36.43
N PHE A 12 4.39 -4.22 -36.87
CA PHE A 12 4.88 -3.18 -35.96
C PHE A 12 3.76 -2.51 -35.15
N ILE A 13 2.63 -2.22 -35.80
CA ILE A 13 1.44 -1.66 -35.11
C ILE A 13 0.91 -2.65 -34.07
N ALA A 14 0.83 -3.94 -34.40
CA ALA A 14 0.38 -4.99 -33.50
C ALA A 14 1.31 -5.13 -32.28
N ILE A 15 2.63 -5.04 -32.49
CA ILE A 15 3.63 -5.01 -31.40
C ILE A 15 3.41 -3.80 -30.48
N ILE A 16 3.23 -2.60 -31.05
CA ILE A 16 3.00 -1.39 -30.25
C ILE A 16 1.71 -1.53 -29.44
N LEU A 17 0.62 -2.01 -30.06
CA LEU A 17 -0.64 -2.24 -29.38
C LEU A 17 -0.49 -3.26 -28.24
N PHE A 18 0.29 -4.33 -28.46
CA PHE A 18 0.57 -5.34 -27.45
C PHE A 18 1.31 -4.78 -26.24
N PHE A 19 2.33 -3.95 -26.45
CA PHE A 19 3.04 -3.28 -25.34
C PHE A 19 2.17 -2.27 -24.60
N VAL A 20 1.32 -1.51 -25.31
CA VAL A 20 0.35 -0.60 -24.69
C VAL A 20 -0.66 -1.37 -23.85
N PHE A 21 -1.17 -2.50 -24.38
CA PHE A 21 -2.08 -3.38 -23.65
C PHE A 21 -1.43 -3.95 -22.38
N LEU A 22 -0.18 -4.42 -22.47
CA LEU A 22 0.56 -4.97 -21.34
C LEU A 22 0.91 -3.90 -20.28
N TYR A 23 1.10 -2.65 -20.68
CA TYR A 23 1.28 -1.53 -19.76
C TYR A 23 -0.03 -1.19 -19.01
N TYR A 24 -1.16 -1.22 -19.74
CA TYR A 24 -2.46 -0.86 -19.18
C TYR A 24 -3.06 -1.94 -18.29
N PHE A 25 -2.78 -3.22 -18.56
CA PHE A 25 -3.20 -4.33 -17.72
C PHE A 25 -2.11 -4.68 -16.68
N PRO A 26 -2.36 -4.48 -15.37
CA PRO A 26 -1.38 -4.74 -14.31
C PRO A 26 -1.23 -6.25 -14.02
N ILE A 27 -0.93 -7.07 -15.03
CA ILE A 27 -0.77 -8.53 -14.92
C ILE A 27 0.32 -8.88 -13.91
N GLY A 28 1.45 -8.16 -13.95
CA GLY A 28 2.56 -8.37 -13.01
C GLY A 28 2.17 -8.12 -11.55
N LEU A 29 1.29 -7.15 -11.28
CA LEU A 29 0.82 -6.88 -9.91
C LEU A 29 -0.20 -7.93 -9.46
N TRP A 30 -1.07 -8.38 -10.37
CA TRP A 30 -2.04 -9.44 -10.10
C TRP A 30 -1.39 -10.79 -9.79
N ILE A 31 -0.30 -11.14 -10.47
CA ILE A 31 0.46 -12.36 -10.14
C ILE A 31 1.06 -12.25 -8.73
N ARG A 32 1.54 -11.07 -8.34
CA ARG A 32 2.09 -10.83 -6.99
C ARG A 32 1.03 -10.96 -5.90
N THR A 33 -0.20 -10.52 -6.13
CA THR A 33 -1.30 -10.63 -5.16
C THR A 33 -1.68 -12.09 -4.94
N LEU A 34 -1.74 -12.87 -6.03
CA LEU A 34 -2.00 -14.30 -5.98
C LEU A 34 -0.89 -15.04 -5.21
N ALA A 35 0.37 -14.78 -5.53
CA ALA A 35 1.52 -15.37 -4.83
C ALA A 35 1.58 -14.98 -3.35
N ALA A 36 1.06 -13.81 -2.99
CA ALA A 36 0.99 -13.33 -1.62
C ALA A 36 -0.20 -13.89 -0.81
N GLY A 37 -1.08 -14.68 -1.43
CA GLY A 37 -2.25 -15.27 -0.77
C GLY A 37 -3.37 -14.27 -0.50
N VAL A 38 -3.39 -13.11 -1.20
CA VAL A 38 -4.45 -12.11 -1.10
C VAL A 38 -5.10 -11.99 -2.49
N PRO A 39 -6.04 -12.88 -2.83
CA PRO A 39 -6.63 -12.90 -4.17
C PRO A 39 -7.41 -11.61 -4.41
N LEU A 40 -6.91 -10.79 -5.33
CA LEU A 40 -7.59 -9.59 -5.81
C LEU A 40 -8.07 -9.84 -7.22
N SER A 41 -9.28 -9.37 -7.53
CA SER A 41 -9.76 -9.41 -8.90
C SER A 41 -8.97 -8.44 -9.77
N ILE A 42 -8.71 -8.82 -11.03
CA ILE A 42 -8.13 -7.91 -12.03
C ILE A 42 -9.00 -6.66 -12.18
N VAL A 43 -10.32 -6.80 -12.09
CA VAL A 43 -11.28 -5.70 -12.14
C VAL A 43 -11.04 -4.70 -11.01
N SER A 44 -10.73 -5.15 -9.79
CA SER A 44 -10.39 -4.29 -8.65
C SER A 44 -9.12 -3.47 -8.92
N LEU A 45 -8.08 -4.09 -9.52
CA LEU A 45 -6.83 -3.39 -9.84
C LEU A 45 -7.03 -2.33 -10.94
N ILE A 46 -7.85 -2.64 -11.94
CA ILE A 46 -8.24 -1.69 -12.99
C ILE A 46 -9.04 -0.54 -12.39
N ARG A 47 -10.03 -0.84 -11.52
CA ARG A 47 -10.85 0.15 -10.82
C ARG A 47 -9.99 1.12 -10.00
N MET A 48 -8.97 0.64 -9.30
CA MET A 48 -8.02 1.49 -8.57
C MET A 48 -7.34 2.50 -9.49
N ARG A 49 -6.84 2.04 -10.64
CA ARG A 49 -6.17 2.90 -11.63
C ARG A 49 -7.12 3.94 -12.22
N LEU A 50 -8.38 3.59 -12.48
CA LEU A 50 -9.40 4.53 -12.98
C LEU A 50 -9.75 5.64 -11.98
N ILE A 51 -9.71 5.34 -10.67
CA ILE A 51 -10.00 6.30 -9.59
C ILE A 51 -8.73 7.09 -9.21
N GLY A 52 -7.61 6.89 -9.90
CA GLY A 52 -6.34 7.57 -9.62
C GLY A 52 -5.59 7.03 -8.39
N ILE A 53 -5.97 5.85 -7.89
CA ILE A 53 -5.29 5.19 -6.77
C ILE A 53 -4.20 4.26 -7.32
N PRO A 54 -2.93 4.41 -6.91
CA PRO A 54 -1.86 3.51 -7.33
C PRO A 54 -2.07 2.13 -6.70
N PRO A 55 -2.39 1.08 -7.49
CA PRO A 55 -2.75 -0.22 -6.94
C PRO A 55 -1.59 -0.91 -6.21
N SER A 56 -0.33 -0.58 -6.58
CA SER A 56 0.86 -1.12 -5.93
C SER A 56 0.94 -0.78 -4.44
N VAL A 57 0.56 0.43 -4.05
CA VAL A 57 0.61 0.91 -2.66
C VAL A 57 -0.41 0.15 -1.80
N ILE A 58 -1.64 0.01 -2.30
CA ILE A 58 -2.73 -0.68 -1.59
C ILE A 58 -2.41 -2.17 -1.47
N VAL A 59 -1.98 -2.81 -2.55
CA VAL A 59 -1.62 -4.24 -2.57
C VAL A 59 -0.50 -4.54 -1.57
N ASN A 60 0.59 -3.78 -1.60
CA ASN A 60 1.74 -4.05 -0.74
C ASN A 60 1.37 -3.92 0.75
N ASN A 61 0.60 -2.90 1.11
CA ASN A 61 0.14 -2.70 2.48
C ASN A 61 -0.88 -3.76 2.90
N LEU A 62 -1.80 -4.14 2.02
CA LEU A 62 -2.77 -5.20 2.29
C LEU A 62 -2.10 -6.56 2.53
N VAL A 63 -1.08 -6.91 1.74
CA VAL A 63 -0.27 -8.12 1.94
C VAL A 63 0.45 -8.08 3.28
N ARG A 64 1.08 -6.94 3.63
CA ARG A 64 1.74 -6.77 4.93
C ARG A 64 0.75 -6.92 6.09
N ALA A 65 -0.42 -6.30 5.98
CA ALA A 65 -1.47 -6.37 7.00
C ALA A 65 -2.00 -7.81 7.17
N ARG A 66 -2.28 -8.51 6.06
CA ARG A 66 -2.77 -9.89 6.11
C ARG A 66 -1.76 -10.85 6.72
N LYS A 67 -0.47 -10.68 6.39
CA LYS A 67 0.62 -11.44 7.02
C LYS A 67 0.79 -11.15 8.51
N ALA A 68 0.41 -9.95 8.97
CA ALA A 68 0.39 -9.59 10.39
C ALA A 68 -0.89 -10.02 11.12
N GLY A 69 -1.84 -10.67 10.44
CA GLY A 69 -3.12 -11.10 11.03
C GLY A 69 -4.14 -9.97 11.19
N LEU A 70 -3.92 -8.81 10.57
CA LEU A 70 -4.83 -7.67 10.66
C LEU A 70 -6.03 -7.85 9.71
N PRO A 71 -7.28 -7.69 10.18
CA PRO A 71 -8.48 -7.83 9.37
C PRO A 71 -8.78 -6.55 8.56
N LEU A 72 -7.81 -6.09 7.76
CA LEU A 72 -7.98 -4.90 6.93
C LEU A 72 -8.65 -5.20 5.60
N THR A 73 -9.50 -4.26 5.18
CA THR A 73 -10.19 -4.30 3.89
C THR A 73 -9.55 -3.34 2.89
N ILE A 74 -9.72 -3.65 1.60
CA ILE A 74 -9.24 -2.81 0.50
C ILE A 74 -9.92 -1.44 0.54
N ASP A 75 -11.22 -1.42 0.80
CA ASP A 75 -12.03 -0.20 0.78
C ASP A 75 -11.59 0.79 1.86
N GLN A 76 -11.21 0.31 3.06
CA GLN A 76 -10.65 1.14 4.13
C GLN A 76 -9.32 1.79 3.74
N MET A 77 -8.45 1.05 3.04
CA MET A 77 -7.17 1.59 2.54
C MET A 77 -7.39 2.59 1.41
N GLN A 78 -8.32 2.30 0.51
CA GLN A 78 -8.69 3.20 -0.59
C GLN A 78 -9.30 4.49 -0.06
N SER A 79 -10.24 4.42 0.88
CA SER A 79 -10.87 5.61 1.46
C SER A 79 -9.85 6.49 2.18
N HIS A 80 -8.91 5.88 2.91
CA HIS A 80 -7.83 6.62 3.59
C HIS A 80 -6.88 7.30 2.59
N PHE A 81 -6.52 6.60 1.51
CA PHE A 81 -5.70 7.19 0.44
C PHE A 81 -6.40 8.36 -0.24
N LEU A 82 -7.70 8.22 -0.56
CA LEU A 82 -8.50 9.28 -1.18
C LEU A 82 -8.72 10.47 -0.25
N ALA A 83 -8.75 10.24 1.07
CA ALA A 83 -8.77 11.32 2.07
C ALA A 83 -7.42 12.07 2.18
N GLY A 84 -6.39 11.66 1.42
CA GLY A 84 -5.05 12.26 1.47
C GLY A 84 -4.16 11.71 2.57
N GLY A 85 -4.57 10.62 3.23
CA GLY A 85 -3.81 9.98 4.30
C GLY A 85 -2.71 9.03 3.79
N ASN A 86 -1.76 8.73 4.65
CA ASN A 86 -0.66 7.81 4.39
C ASN A 86 -1.01 6.38 4.83
N VAL A 87 -1.47 5.57 3.87
CA VAL A 87 -1.82 4.15 4.08
C VAL A 87 -0.65 3.33 4.62
N GLU A 88 0.59 3.60 4.18
CA GLU A 88 1.76 2.85 4.64
C GLU A 88 2.07 3.13 6.11
N ASN A 89 2.04 4.40 6.51
CA ASN A 89 2.27 4.81 7.90
C ASN A 89 1.26 4.15 8.85
N VAL A 90 -0.03 4.24 8.53
CA VAL A 90 -1.11 3.65 9.33
C VAL A 90 -1.00 2.12 9.38
N THR A 91 -0.69 1.47 8.26
CA THR A 91 -0.53 0.02 8.21
C THR A 91 0.65 -0.45 9.07
N LEU A 92 1.81 0.20 8.97
CA LEU A 92 2.98 -0.11 9.79
C LEU A 92 2.69 0.13 11.28
N ALA A 93 2.01 1.22 11.61
CA ALA A 93 1.59 1.53 12.96
C ALA A 93 0.69 0.42 13.54
N MET A 94 -0.31 -0.04 12.79
CA MET A 94 -1.17 -1.14 13.24
C MET A 94 -0.41 -2.47 13.38
N ILE A 95 0.56 -2.77 12.50
CA ILE A 95 1.40 -3.96 12.64
C ILE A 95 2.23 -3.88 13.93
N ALA A 96 2.77 -2.70 14.25
CA ALA A 96 3.50 -2.48 15.50
C ALA A 96 2.59 -2.63 16.73
N ALA A 97 1.38 -2.05 16.70
CA ALA A 97 0.38 -2.19 17.75
C ALA A 97 0.00 -3.66 17.98
N GLN A 98 -0.24 -4.42 16.92
CA GLN A 98 -0.57 -5.84 16.99
C GLN A 98 0.56 -6.67 17.64
N ARG A 99 1.82 -6.36 17.31
CA ARG A 99 2.99 -7.01 17.91
C ARG A 99 3.16 -6.67 19.39
N ALA A 100 2.81 -5.46 19.78
CA ALA A 100 2.84 -4.98 21.16
C ALA A 100 1.55 -5.27 21.95
N GLN A 101 0.59 -5.98 21.34
CA GLN A 101 -0.72 -6.27 21.94
C GLN A 101 -1.51 -5.02 22.38
N ILE A 102 -1.29 -3.89 21.70
CA ILE A 102 -2.02 -2.65 21.94
C ILE A 102 -3.28 -2.66 21.06
N PRO A 103 -4.50 -2.53 21.64
CA PRO A 103 -5.72 -2.45 20.86
C PRO A 103 -5.77 -1.10 20.11
N LEU A 104 -5.49 -1.15 18.80
CA LEU A 104 -5.57 0.01 17.91
C LEU A 104 -6.46 -0.32 16.72
N GLU A 105 -7.59 0.38 16.64
CA GLU A 105 -8.52 0.28 15.51
C GLU A 105 -8.05 1.13 14.32
N TRP A 106 -8.34 0.66 13.11
CA TRP A 106 -7.99 1.35 11.86
C TRP A 106 -8.53 2.77 11.81
N GLN A 107 -9.77 2.98 12.21
CA GLN A 107 -10.44 4.29 12.20
C GLN A 107 -9.70 5.28 13.10
N ARG A 108 -9.22 4.82 14.25
CA ARG A 108 -8.47 5.65 15.19
C ARG A 108 -7.09 6.00 14.65
N ALA A 109 -6.39 5.01 14.10
CA ALA A 109 -5.08 5.23 13.47
C ALA A 109 -5.19 6.17 12.26
N ALA A 110 -6.19 5.98 11.41
CA ALA A 110 -6.48 6.85 10.28
C ALA A 110 -6.81 8.29 10.71
N ALA A 111 -7.62 8.47 11.75
CA ALA A 111 -7.95 9.80 12.28
C ALA A 111 -6.70 10.54 12.80
N ILE A 112 -5.78 9.83 13.46
CA ILE A 112 -4.52 10.42 13.96
C ILE A 112 -3.62 10.85 12.78
N ASP A 113 -3.54 10.03 11.73
CA ASP A 113 -2.77 10.33 10.52
C ASP A 113 -3.35 11.54 9.76
N LEU A 114 -4.67 11.61 9.61
CA LEU A 114 -5.37 12.75 9.00
C LEU A 114 -5.25 14.03 9.84
N ALA A 115 -5.07 13.90 11.16
CA ALA A 115 -4.76 15.04 12.04
C ALA A 115 -3.29 15.54 11.89
N GLY A 116 -2.52 14.99 10.95
CA GLY A 116 -1.15 15.37 10.68
C GLY A 116 -0.15 14.87 11.73
N ARG A 117 -0.50 13.83 12.50
CA ARG A 117 0.37 13.23 13.51
C ARG A 117 0.94 11.92 13.00
N ASN A 118 2.21 11.67 13.30
CA ASN A 118 2.86 10.42 12.94
C ASN A 118 2.42 9.28 13.88
N VAL A 119 1.45 8.49 13.42
CA VAL A 119 0.90 7.36 14.19
C VAL A 119 1.97 6.33 14.54
N LEU A 120 2.88 6.04 13.61
CA LEU A 120 3.92 5.04 13.80
C LEU A 120 4.91 5.45 14.89
N GLU A 121 5.34 6.72 14.89
CA GLU A 121 6.27 7.25 15.90
C GLU A 121 5.65 7.25 17.31
N ALA A 122 4.38 7.62 17.42
CA ALA A 122 3.66 7.59 18.69
C ALA A 122 3.59 6.16 19.27
N LEU A 123 3.36 5.16 18.42
CA LEU A 123 3.37 3.75 18.83
C LEU A 123 4.77 3.25 19.15
N GLN A 124 5.77 3.59 18.35
CA GLN A 124 7.16 3.16 18.60
C GLN A 124 7.65 3.64 19.98
N THR A 125 7.30 4.86 20.37
CA THR A 125 7.64 5.41 21.70
C THR A 125 6.95 4.64 22.83
N SER A 126 5.74 4.12 22.59
CA SER A 126 5.01 3.30 23.56
C SER A 126 5.57 1.88 23.69
N VAL A 127 6.15 1.32 22.61
CA VAL A 127 6.66 -0.06 22.58
C VAL A 127 8.14 -0.12 22.98
N ASN A 128 8.92 0.90 22.61
CA ASN A 128 10.32 1.05 22.96
C ASN A 128 10.55 2.46 23.53
N PRO A 129 10.32 2.67 24.83
CA PRO A 129 10.41 3.99 25.42
C PRO A 129 11.84 4.51 25.36
N LYS A 130 12.00 5.78 24.96
CA LYS A 130 13.29 6.45 24.96
C LYS A 130 13.71 6.71 26.41
N VAL A 131 14.79 6.08 26.85
CA VAL A 131 15.44 6.43 28.12
C VAL A 131 16.06 7.81 27.94
N ILE A 132 15.48 8.82 28.59
CA ILE A 132 16.08 10.14 28.69
C ILE A 132 16.91 10.13 29.96
N GLU A 133 18.23 10.06 29.83
CA GLU A 133 19.11 10.21 30.98
C GLU A 133 19.02 11.65 31.49
N THR A 134 18.52 11.80 32.70
CA THR A 134 18.53 13.10 33.39
C THR A 134 19.96 13.46 33.76
N PRO A 135 20.40 14.72 33.55
CA PRO A 135 21.72 15.14 34.03
C PRO A 135 21.77 14.93 35.54
N THR A 136 22.84 14.30 36.02
CA THR A 136 23.08 14.10 37.44
C THR A 136 23.23 15.48 38.11
N PHE A 137 22.23 15.90 38.88
CA PHE A 137 22.37 17.05 39.76
C PHE A 137 23.30 16.67 40.90
N GLN A 138 24.55 17.13 40.84
CA GLN A 138 25.43 17.19 42.01
C GLN A 138 24.93 18.35 42.89
N GLY A 139 24.09 18.01 43.87
CA GLY A 139 23.70 18.94 44.92
C GLY A 139 24.94 19.37 45.70
N VAL A 140 25.17 20.68 45.73
CA VAL A 140 26.06 21.38 46.67
C VAL A 140 25.37 21.56 48.01
#